data_AF-A0AAV2MS57-F1
#
_entry.id   AF-A0AAV2MS57-F1
#
_cell.length_a   1.000
_cell.length_b   1.000
_cell.length_c   1.000
_cell.angle_alpha   90.00
_cell.angle_beta   90.00
_cell.angle_gamma   90.00
#
_symmetry.space_group_name_H-M   'P 1'
#
loop_
_entity.id
_entity.type
_entity.pdbx_description
1 polymer ?
#
loop_
_entity_poly.entity_id
_entity_poly.type
_entity_poly.pdbx_seq_one_letter_code
_entity_poly.pdbx_strand_id
1 'polypeptide(L)'
;MAEVSDSPVPVTPPVDEERSTALQEDSKPGEGESSDPTMYRYIKNDLFTSEIFKVEIRNLPKFTGFNDLKKFLAKHNLNPHKIKLFGKQTFAFVTFKNEEERDKAMKLVHGMQWKGQVLSVRLAKPKADPIMRKRKQEETEGPPSKKAEGEEEKEEELSVQIANVVTPLWNIPYEEQLRRKEQEVVSVLQRLAKEIGNTNKAMLPWLFAQKGKYNNMCCPLEDIRPSPTQREYRNKCEFLISMGADGEDKTIGFRLGKYKGGSCAVVGPAETSHVSAEAKRVVREFQKFIRTTTYSVYSPETYEGHWKQLTVRTTRTGQAMAVAFFNPQKLEETELDTLKSSMKKYFMEGEGKEGGITSLYFVREGQRTSPNPEDLPCELVGGESCIFEELLGLKFRISPHSFFQVNTGAAEVLYSTVGEWAQLDENSTLLDVCCGTGTIGISLAKRVRKVIGIELCQEAVEDAKVNAKLNGLSNIEFHCGKAEDVFPSILSGLVTSNLTAIVDPPRAGLHSKVVLAIRRAEHLKRLVYVACNAKAAMTNFIDLCRAPSNRVHGAPFRPVKALAVDLFPQTMHFELVLLLERVGYESKPPEDSGSQHQQQQPGS
;
A
#
# COMPACT_ATOMS: atom_id res chain seq x y z
N MET A 1 -31.90 80.02 60.32
CA MET A 1 -32.63 81.06 59.57
C MET A 1 -31.97 81.20 58.20
N ALA A 2 -32.77 81.06 57.14
CA ALA A 2 -32.47 81.20 55.70
C ALA A 2 -31.48 80.15 55.10
N GLU A 3 -31.92 79.20 54.27
CA GLU A 3 -32.13 79.27 52.79
C GLU A 3 -30.78 79.24 52.02
N VAL A 4 -30.51 78.51 50.91
CA VAL A 4 -31.28 77.80 49.86
C VAL A 4 -30.33 76.95 48.99
N SER A 5 -30.89 75.95 48.26
CA SER A 5 -30.39 75.24 47.05
C SER A 5 -29.26 74.19 47.20
N ASP A 6 -29.25 73.03 46.53
CA ASP A 6 -30.12 72.43 45.52
C ASP A 6 -30.04 70.89 45.58
N SER A 7 -31.22 70.27 45.47
CA SER A 7 -31.65 68.91 45.09
C SER A 7 -31.06 67.58 45.67
N PRO A 8 -31.93 66.58 46.03
CA PRO A 8 -31.62 65.37 46.81
C PRO A 8 -31.62 64.05 45.98
N VAL A 9 -30.79 63.05 46.30
CA VAL A 9 -31.00 61.86 47.17
C VAL A 9 -31.88 60.71 46.59
N PRO A 10 -31.39 59.45 46.57
CA PRO A 10 -32.14 58.22 46.28
C PRO A 10 -32.71 57.54 47.56
N VAL A 11 -33.23 56.31 47.42
CA VAL A 11 -33.35 55.23 48.46
C VAL A 11 -34.76 54.91 49.01
N THR A 12 -35.39 53.85 48.42
CA THR A 12 -36.12 52.68 49.03
C THR A 12 -37.20 52.89 50.12
N PRO A 13 -37.82 51.89 50.83
CA PRO A 13 -38.05 50.44 50.64
C PRO A 13 -39.58 50.06 50.88
N PRO A 14 -40.03 49.05 51.68
CA PRO A 14 -40.74 47.84 51.23
C PRO A 14 -42.11 47.56 51.94
N VAL A 15 -42.68 46.34 51.79
CA VAL A 15 -43.31 45.44 52.82
C VAL A 15 -44.50 44.57 52.30
N ASP A 16 -44.38 43.24 52.51
CA ASP A 16 -45.31 42.10 52.84
C ASP A 16 -46.69 41.86 52.18
N GLU A 17 -46.91 40.68 51.54
CA GLU A 17 -47.60 39.40 51.95
C GLU A 17 -49.15 39.35 51.86
N GLU A 18 -49.70 38.40 51.07
CA GLU A 18 -50.66 37.34 51.49
C GLU A 18 -51.13 36.43 50.31
N ARG A 19 -51.85 35.33 50.65
CA ARG A 19 -51.90 33.96 50.07
C ARG A 19 -53.01 33.59 49.03
N SER A 20 -52.76 32.44 48.36
CA SER A 20 -53.68 31.38 47.85
C SER A 20 -54.43 31.63 46.51
N THR A 21 -54.48 30.73 45.52
CA THR A 21 -55.06 29.37 45.47
C THR A 21 -54.62 28.61 44.19
N ALA A 22 -54.88 27.30 44.17
CA ALA A 22 -54.41 26.26 43.25
C ALA A 22 -55.03 26.21 41.84
N LEU A 23 -54.37 25.49 40.91
CA LEU A 23 -54.95 24.44 40.06
C LEU A 23 -53.85 23.47 39.54
N GLN A 24 -54.12 22.17 39.70
CA GLN A 24 -53.34 20.96 39.30
C GLN A 24 -53.51 20.70 37.78
N GLU A 25 -52.64 19.97 37.08
CA GLU A 25 -52.53 18.50 36.89
C GLU A 25 -51.53 18.33 35.70
N ASP A 26 -50.69 17.32 35.46
CA ASP A 26 -50.50 15.98 36.02
C ASP A 26 -49.17 15.38 35.47
N SER A 27 -48.79 14.21 36.00
CA SER A 27 -47.84 13.19 35.50
C SER A 27 -46.48 12.99 36.22
N LYS A 28 -46.37 11.77 36.77
CA LYS A 28 -45.32 11.14 37.57
C LYS A 28 -44.05 10.75 36.79
N PRO A 29 -42.93 10.46 37.51
CA PRO A 29 -41.63 10.11 36.92
C PRO A 29 -41.53 8.63 36.51
N GLY A 30 -40.93 8.38 35.35
CA GLY A 30 -40.49 7.07 34.89
C GLY A 30 -38.98 6.91 35.06
N GLU A 31 -38.60 5.71 35.51
CA GLU A 31 -37.30 5.26 35.99
C GLU A 31 -36.15 5.36 34.97
N GLY A 32 -34.93 5.44 35.49
CA GLY A 32 -33.71 5.71 34.73
C GLY A 32 -33.10 4.52 33.99
N GLU A 33 -32.30 4.83 32.97
CA GLU A 33 -31.19 3.99 32.51
C GLU A 33 -29.88 4.77 32.68
N SER A 34 -28.98 4.19 33.46
CA SER A 34 -27.64 4.71 33.73
C SER A 34 -26.80 4.81 32.45
N SER A 35 -26.45 6.03 32.02
CA SER A 35 -25.45 6.24 30.98
C SER A 35 -24.06 5.86 31.51
N ASP A 36 -23.49 4.78 30.98
CA ASP A 36 -22.10 4.36 31.24
C ASP A 36 -21.11 5.50 30.88
N PRO A 37 -20.34 6.04 31.86
CA PRO A 37 -19.44 7.19 31.65
C PRO A 37 -18.27 6.91 30.68
N THR A 38 -18.07 5.66 30.26
CA THR A 38 -16.96 5.23 29.41
C THR A 38 -17.20 5.46 27.91
N MET A 39 -18.46 5.65 27.49
CA MET A 39 -18.87 5.68 26.08
C MET A 39 -18.36 6.90 25.27
N TYR A 40 -17.88 7.95 25.93
CA TYR A 40 -17.50 9.24 25.32
C TYR A 40 -16.17 9.78 25.83
N ARG A 41 -15.30 8.94 26.42
CA ARG A 41 -14.11 9.40 27.14
C ARG A 41 -13.08 10.11 26.24
N TYR A 42 -13.07 9.84 24.93
CA TYR A 42 -12.26 10.53 23.92
C TYR A 42 -12.68 11.99 23.65
N ILE A 43 -13.87 12.42 24.12
CA ILE A 43 -14.38 13.78 23.95
C ILE A 43 -13.92 14.70 25.09
N LYS A 44 -13.48 14.16 26.24
CA LYS A 44 -13.18 14.95 27.45
C LYS A 44 -11.70 15.34 27.64
N ASN A 45 -10.79 14.88 26.79
CA ASN A 45 -9.33 15.00 27.03
C ASN A 45 -8.56 15.88 26.02
N ASP A 46 -9.19 16.87 25.36
CA ASP A 46 -8.50 17.77 24.40
C ASP A 46 -7.71 17.04 23.28
N LEU A 47 -8.10 15.80 22.97
CA LEU A 47 -7.57 15.03 21.85
C LEU A 47 -8.29 15.48 20.57
N PHE A 48 -7.60 16.33 19.80
CA PHE A 48 -8.08 16.91 18.54
C PHE A 48 -8.54 15.82 17.56
N THR A 49 -9.86 15.72 17.31
CA THR A 49 -10.41 14.88 16.24
C THR A 49 -11.19 15.75 15.26
N SER A 50 -10.92 15.61 13.96
CA SER A 50 -11.68 16.29 12.89
C SER A 50 -13.18 15.92 12.86
N GLU A 51 -13.63 15.00 13.72
CA GLU A 51 -15.03 14.68 13.94
C GLU A 51 -15.77 15.72 14.81
N ILE A 52 -15.08 16.54 15.65
CA ILE A 52 -15.72 17.60 16.45
C ILE A 52 -16.05 18.87 15.63
N PHE A 53 -15.39 19.05 14.48
CA PHE A 53 -15.64 20.16 13.55
C PHE A 53 -16.52 19.78 12.36
N LYS A 54 -17.35 18.75 12.56
CA LYS A 54 -18.20 18.17 11.52
C LYS A 54 -19.64 18.61 11.67
N VAL A 55 -20.22 19.09 10.58
CA VAL A 55 -21.64 19.44 10.48
C VAL A 55 -22.33 18.53 9.48
N GLU A 56 -23.62 18.33 9.70
CA GLU A 56 -24.53 17.68 8.77
C GLU A 56 -25.41 18.77 8.11
N ILE A 57 -25.30 18.92 6.80
CA ILE A 57 -26.15 19.82 6.00
C ILE A 57 -27.25 18.97 5.36
N ARG A 58 -28.51 19.23 5.70
CA ARG A 58 -29.71 18.55 5.20
C ARG A 58 -30.50 19.44 4.24
N ASN A 59 -31.45 18.82 3.52
CA ASN A 59 -32.30 19.42 2.49
C ASN A 59 -31.53 19.94 1.27
N LEU A 60 -30.44 19.27 0.92
CA LEU A 60 -29.71 19.57 -0.33
C LEU A 60 -30.61 19.30 -1.54
N PRO A 61 -30.55 20.14 -2.59
CA PRO A 61 -31.27 19.89 -3.84
C PRO A 61 -30.96 18.50 -4.41
N LYS A 62 -31.98 17.83 -4.95
CA LYS A 62 -31.80 16.52 -5.61
C LYS A 62 -30.74 16.65 -6.72
N PHE A 63 -29.85 15.66 -6.82
CA PHE A 63 -28.71 15.62 -7.75
C PHE A 63 -27.54 16.60 -7.48
N THR A 64 -27.41 17.13 -6.27
CA THR A 64 -26.26 17.96 -5.90
C THR A 64 -24.96 17.14 -5.91
N GLY A 65 -24.03 17.49 -6.81
CA GLY A 65 -22.71 16.87 -6.88
C GLY A 65 -21.71 17.49 -5.90
N PHE A 66 -20.57 16.81 -5.72
CA PHE A 66 -19.46 17.30 -4.88
C PHE A 66 -18.99 18.70 -5.29
N ASN A 67 -18.82 18.94 -6.59
CA ASN A 67 -18.35 20.21 -7.11
C ASN A 67 -19.39 21.34 -6.92
N ASP A 68 -20.68 21.03 -6.93
CA ASP A 68 -21.74 22.02 -6.73
C ASP A 68 -21.78 22.49 -5.28
N LEU A 69 -21.70 21.56 -4.34
CA LEU A 69 -21.66 21.88 -2.90
C LEU A 69 -20.36 22.61 -2.53
N LYS A 70 -19.22 22.21 -3.09
CA LYS A 70 -17.94 22.90 -2.88
C LYS A 70 -17.99 24.36 -3.38
N LYS A 71 -18.54 24.59 -4.58
CA LYS A 71 -18.71 25.96 -5.14
C LYS A 71 -19.69 26.79 -4.32
N PHE A 72 -20.79 26.19 -3.86
CA PHE A 72 -21.76 26.85 -2.99
C PHE A 72 -21.10 27.33 -1.70
N LEU A 73 -20.39 26.44 -0.99
CA LEU A 73 -19.71 26.80 0.27
C LEU A 73 -18.62 27.86 0.04
N ALA A 74 -17.83 27.76 -1.04
CA ALA A 74 -16.83 28.75 -1.38
C ALA A 74 -17.42 30.14 -1.66
N LYS A 75 -18.61 30.22 -2.28
CA LYS A 75 -19.33 31.48 -2.52
C LYS A 75 -19.74 32.20 -1.22
N HIS A 76 -19.87 31.44 -0.12
CA HIS A 76 -20.20 31.96 1.21
C HIS A 76 -18.96 32.07 2.12
N ASN A 77 -17.75 32.10 1.55
CA ASN A 77 -16.47 32.18 2.25
C ASN A 77 -16.27 31.04 3.27
N LEU A 78 -16.72 29.84 2.94
CA LEU A 78 -16.52 28.62 3.73
C LEU A 78 -15.62 27.64 2.97
N ASN A 79 -14.51 27.23 3.60
CA ASN A 79 -13.51 26.35 3.00
C ASN A 79 -13.47 25.00 3.73
N PRO A 80 -14.29 24.02 3.32
CA PRO A 80 -14.34 22.75 4.01
C PRO A 80 -13.05 21.93 3.82
N HIS A 81 -12.57 21.32 4.90
CA HIS A 81 -11.45 20.38 4.90
C HIS A 81 -11.84 19.05 4.24
N LYS A 82 -13.09 18.60 4.44
CA LYS A 82 -13.62 17.37 3.84
C LYS A 82 -15.13 17.49 3.60
N ILE A 83 -15.59 17.02 2.44
CA ILE A 83 -17.02 16.89 2.13
C ILE A 83 -17.32 15.43 1.81
N LYS A 84 -18.34 14.86 2.46
CA LYS A 84 -18.83 13.50 2.19
C LYS A 84 -20.30 13.54 1.81
N LEU A 85 -20.56 13.30 0.54
CA LEU A 85 -21.91 13.14 -0.03
C LEU A 85 -22.28 11.67 -0.13
N PHE A 86 -23.56 11.36 0.06
CA PHE A 86 -24.09 10.01 0.05
C PHE A 86 -25.08 9.83 -1.11
N GLY A 87 -24.57 9.75 -2.35
CA GLY A 87 -25.37 9.38 -3.53
C GLY A 87 -26.67 10.18 -3.68
N LYS A 88 -27.82 9.50 -3.76
CA LYS A 88 -29.16 10.10 -3.93
C LYS A 88 -29.71 10.79 -2.67
N GLN A 89 -28.97 10.84 -1.56
CA GLN A 89 -29.44 11.43 -0.32
C GLN A 89 -29.35 12.96 -0.35
N THR A 90 -30.32 13.63 0.26
CA THR A 90 -30.43 15.10 0.32
C THR A 90 -29.65 15.70 1.50
N PHE A 91 -28.57 15.03 1.93
CA PHE A 91 -27.70 15.54 2.99
C PHE A 91 -26.22 15.25 2.74
N ALA A 92 -25.35 16.06 3.33
CA ALA A 92 -23.90 15.92 3.28
C ALA A 92 -23.30 16.11 4.66
N PHE A 93 -22.18 15.43 4.91
CA PHE A 93 -21.31 15.78 6.03
C PHE A 93 -20.18 16.66 5.54
N VAL A 94 -19.96 17.76 6.25
CA VAL A 94 -18.91 18.74 5.95
C VAL A 94 -18.05 18.91 7.19
N THR A 95 -16.74 18.74 7.05
CA THR A 95 -15.76 18.90 8.12
C THR A 95 -14.94 20.16 7.87
N PHE A 96 -14.82 21.00 8.90
CA PHE A 96 -14.04 22.24 8.89
C PHE A 96 -12.72 22.09 9.63
N LYS A 97 -11.81 23.06 9.47
CA LYS A 97 -10.47 22.99 10.08
C LYS A 97 -10.47 23.34 11.56
N ASN A 98 -11.40 24.17 12.01
CA ASN A 98 -11.51 24.65 13.37
C ASN A 98 -12.99 24.92 13.77
N GLU A 99 -13.19 25.24 15.04
CA GLU A 99 -14.49 25.56 15.63
C GLU A 99 -15.14 26.81 15.02
N GLU A 100 -14.35 27.86 14.77
CA GLU A 100 -14.84 29.13 14.23
C GLU A 100 -15.46 28.96 12.83
N GLU A 101 -14.81 28.21 11.94
CA GLU A 101 -15.32 27.91 10.60
C GLU A 101 -16.58 27.04 10.64
N ARG A 102 -16.63 26.07 11.57
CA ARG A 102 -17.81 25.23 11.80
C ARG A 102 -19.01 26.06 12.26
N ASP A 103 -18.81 26.95 13.23
CA ASP A 103 -19.88 27.76 13.80
C ASP A 103 -20.34 28.84 12.84
N LYS A 104 -19.41 29.41 12.06
CA LYS A 104 -19.72 30.28 10.93
C LYS A 104 -20.57 29.55 9.88
N ALA A 105 -20.23 28.30 9.55
CA ALA A 105 -21.03 27.50 8.63
C ALA A 105 -22.42 27.18 9.18
N MET A 106 -22.54 26.86 10.47
CA MET A 106 -23.84 26.63 11.12
C MET A 106 -24.72 27.88 11.08
N LYS A 107 -24.18 29.06 11.42
CA LYS A 107 -24.96 30.31 11.41
C LYS A 107 -25.35 30.77 10.00
N LEU A 108 -24.43 30.66 9.03
CA LEU A 108 -24.66 31.19 7.68
C LEU A 108 -25.49 30.26 6.81
N VAL A 109 -25.28 28.95 6.89
CA VAL A 109 -25.89 27.99 5.97
C VAL A 109 -27.23 27.46 6.50
N HIS A 110 -27.46 27.47 7.81
CA HIS A 110 -28.75 27.09 8.39
C HIS A 110 -29.83 28.12 8.03
N GLY A 111 -30.95 27.67 7.46
CA GLY A 111 -32.06 28.53 7.04
C GLY A 111 -31.87 29.18 5.66
N MET A 112 -30.73 28.95 5.00
CA MET A 112 -30.48 29.52 3.68
C MET A 112 -31.24 28.78 2.58
N GLN A 113 -31.81 29.52 1.64
CA GLN A 113 -32.51 28.94 0.50
C GLN A 113 -31.54 28.66 -0.64
N TRP A 114 -31.41 27.39 -1.04
CA TRP A 114 -30.60 26.97 -2.19
C TRP A 114 -31.44 26.15 -3.16
N LYS A 115 -31.57 26.63 -4.41
CA LYS A 115 -32.40 26.02 -5.48
C LYS A 115 -33.81 25.63 -4.99
N GLY A 116 -34.46 26.52 -4.25
CA GLY A 116 -35.82 26.32 -3.74
C GLY A 116 -35.94 25.42 -2.50
N GLN A 117 -34.83 24.98 -1.89
CA GLN A 117 -34.83 24.21 -0.64
C GLN A 117 -34.20 25.03 0.49
N VAL A 118 -34.82 25.00 1.67
CA VAL A 118 -34.24 25.63 2.88
C VAL A 118 -33.31 24.63 3.54
N LEU A 119 -32.02 24.96 3.56
CA LEU A 119 -30.98 24.11 4.12
C LEU A 119 -31.06 24.10 5.65
N SER A 120 -30.84 22.93 6.25
CA SER A 120 -30.75 22.80 7.71
C SER A 120 -29.38 22.25 8.06
N VAL A 121 -28.62 23.00 8.86
CA VAL A 121 -27.31 22.58 9.36
C VAL A 121 -27.41 22.19 10.82
N ARG A 122 -26.86 21.05 11.19
CA ARG A 122 -26.78 20.57 12.57
C ARG A 122 -25.37 20.06 12.86
N LEU A 123 -24.97 20.10 14.12
CA LEU A 123 -23.77 19.38 14.56
C LEU A 123 -23.94 17.89 14.23
N ALA A 124 -22.93 17.30 13.59
CA ALA A 124 -22.97 15.88 13.32
C ALA A 124 -22.87 15.14 14.65
N LYS A 125 -23.85 14.29 14.98
CA LYS A 125 -23.72 13.40 16.15
C LYS A 125 -22.45 12.56 15.96
N PRO A 126 -21.56 12.47 16.96
CA PRO A 126 -20.40 11.59 16.90
C PRO A 126 -20.90 10.19 16.55
N LYS A 127 -20.39 9.62 15.44
CA LYS A 127 -20.72 8.22 15.16
C LYS A 127 -19.96 7.38 16.17
N ALA A 128 -20.68 6.59 16.96
CA ALA A 128 -20.08 5.48 17.67
C ALA A 128 -19.25 4.66 16.67
N ASP A 129 -18.04 4.31 17.10
CA ASP A 129 -17.05 3.58 16.31
C ASP A 129 -17.73 2.38 15.61
N PRO A 130 -17.52 2.18 14.29
CA PRO A 130 -18.00 0.98 13.59
C PRO A 130 -17.68 -0.33 14.32
N ILE A 131 -16.59 -0.35 15.09
CA ILE A 131 -16.12 -1.51 15.88
C ILE A 131 -17.02 -1.75 17.11
N MET A 132 -17.34 -0.70 17.88
CA MET A 132 -18.21 -0.80 19.07
C MET A 132 -19.67 -1.10 18.71
N ARG A 133 -20.13 -0.59 17.56
CA ARG A 133 -21.47 -0.89 17.05
C ARG A 133 -21.62 -2.36 16.65
N LYS A 134 -20.54 -3.01 16.20
CA LYS A 134 -20.52 -4.43 15.87
C LYS A 134 -20.40 -5.31 17.12
N ARG A 135 -19.59 -4.91 18.12
CA ARG A 135 -19.58 -5.56 19.45
C ARG A 135 -20.95 -5.54 20.11
N LYS A 136 -21.67 -4.41 20.08
CA LYS A 136 -23.05 -4.37 20.60
C LYS A 136 -24.02 -5.23 19.80
N GLN A 137 -23.84 -5.37 18.48
CA GLN A 137 -24.63 -6.29 17.66
C GLN A 137 -24.30 -7.76 17.97
N GLU A 138 -23.05 -8.09 18.24
CA GLU A 138 -22.60 -9.43 18.65
C GLU A 138 -22.96 -9.77 20.11
N GLU A 139 -23.14 -8.77 20.98
CA GLU A 139 -23.66 -8.95 22.35
C GLU A 139 -25.19 -9.04 22.40
N THR A 140 -25.91 -8.49 21.41
CA THR A 140 -27.39 -8.60 21.31
C THR A 140 -27.85 -9.76 20.43
N GLU A 141 -27.05 -10.18 19.45
CA GLU A 141 -27.22 -11.46 18.75
C GLU A 141 -26.53 -12.54 19.58
N GLY A 142 -27.30 -13.18 20.48
CA GLY A 142 -26.86 -14.40 21.17
C GLY A 142 -26.33 -15.46 20.19
N PRO A 143 -25.67 -16.52 20.69
CA PRO A 143 -24.83 -17.40 19.88
C PRO A 143 -25.60 -17.94 18.66
N PRO A 144 -24.92 -18.08 17.50
CA PRO A 144 -25.58 -18.43 16.25
C PRO A 144 -26.32 -19.76 16.39
N SER A 145 -27.52 -19.80 15.80
CA SER A 145 -28.40 -20.95 15.82
C SER A 145 -27.69 -22.22 15.34
N LYS A 146 -27.82 -23.27 16.17
CA LYS A 146 -27.38 -24.65 15.94
C LYS A 146 -27.51 -25.06 14.47
N LYS A 147 -26.37 -25.23 13.79
CA LYS A 147 -26.25 -26.21 12.71
C LYS A 147 -26.11 -27.60 13.34
N ALA A 148 -26.51 -28.58 12.55
CA ALA A 148 -26.81 -29.96 12.92
C ALA A 148 -25.78 -30.62 13.86
N GLU A 149 -26.33 -31.43 14.76
CA GLU A 149 -25.64 -32.26 15.74
C GLU A 149 -24.56 -33.13 15.10
N GLY A 150 -23.36 -33.09 15.69
CA GLY A 150 -22.36 -34.15 15.55
C GLY A 150 -21.05 -33.76 14.85
N GLU A 151 -20.32 -32.77 15.36
CA GLU A 151 -18.85 -32.71 15.27
C GLU A 151 -18.37 -31.73 16.34
N GLU A 152 -17.51 -32.17 17.26
CA GLU A 152 -16.81 -31.30 18.20
C GLU A 152 -15.95 -30.32 17.37
N GLU A 153 -16.38 -29.05 17.24
CA GLU A 153 -15.55 -27.98 16.68
C GLU A 153 -14.34 -27.79 17.61
N LYS A 154 -13.26 -28.54 17.36
CA LYS A 154 -11.95 -28.22 17.91
C LYS A 154 -11.56 -26.85 17.37
N GLU A 155 -11.43 -25.86 18.24
CA GLU A 155 -10.82 -24.57 17.87
C GLU A 155 -9.49 -24.85 17.15
N GLU A 156 -9.37 -24.38 15.91
CA GLU A 156 -8.16 -24.55 15.13
C GLU A 156 -6.97 -23.92 15.86
N GLU A 157 -5.82 -24.60 15.86
CA GLU A 157 -4.60 -24.11 16.48
C GLU A 157 -4.17 -22.75 15.90
N LEU A 158 -3.64 -21.84 16.73
CA LEU A 158 -3.22 -20.50 16.29
C LEU A 158 -2.21 -20.52 15.13
N SER A 159 -1.36 -21.55 15.07
CA SER A 159 -0.41 -21.81 13.99
C SER A 159 -1.10 -22.05 12.65
N VAL A 160 -2.20 -22.80 12.64
CA VAL A 160 -3.04 -23.06 11.46
C VAL A 160 -3.77 -21.78 11.03
N GLN A 161 -4.36 -21.07 11.98
CA GLN A 161 -5.07 -19.82 11.69
C GLN A 161 -4.13 -18.77 11.06
N ILE A 162 -2.94 -18.58 11.61
CA ILE A 162 -1.99 -17.60 11.07
C ILE A 162 -1.48 -18.02 9.70
N ALA A 163 -1.19 -19.32 9.49
CA ALA A 163 -0.79 -19.85 8.20
C ALA A 163 -1.86 -19.63 7.12
N ASN A 164 -3.15 -19.80 7.46
CA ASN A 164 -4.28 -19.51 6.57
C ASN A 164 -4.36 -18.03 6.17
N VAL A 165 -3.87 -17.11 7.00
CA VAL A 165 -3.86 -15.66 6.71
C VAL A 165 -2.67 -15.26 5.85
N VAL A 166 -1.46 -15.67 6.23
CA VAL A 166 -0.21 -15.19 5.61
C VAL A 166 0.23 -16.02 4.41
N THR A 167 -0.11 -17.30 4.40
CA THR A 167 0.24 -18.29 3.38
C THR A 167 -0.96 -19.18 3.05
N PRO A 168 -2.06 -18.65 2.48
CA PRO A 168 -3.33 -19.38 2.37
C PRO A 168 -3.32 -20.70 1.61
N LEU A 169 -2.25 -21.00 0.86
CA LEU A 169 -2.05 -22.26 0.14
C LEU A 169 -1.02 -23.19 0.82
N TRP A 170 -0.67 -22.94 2.08
CA TRP A 170 0.41 -23.65 2.79
C TRP A 170 0.23 -25.17 2.86
N ASN A 171 -1.02 -25.65 2.87
CA ASN A 171 -1.41 -27.06 2.92
C ASN A 171 -1.72 -27.65 1.53
N ILE A 172 -1.53 -26.89 0.45
CA ILE A 172 -1.78 -27.33 -0.93
C ILE A 172 -0.47 -27.82 -1.55
N PRO A 173 -0.43 -28.99 -2.22
CA PRO A 173 0.75 -29.44 -2.95
C PRO A 173 1.26 -28.39 -3.94
N TYR A 174 2.57 -28.17 -4.00
CA TYR A 174 3.15 -27.04 -4.74
C TYR A 174 2.75 -27.00 -6.22
N GLU A 175 2.75 -28.14 -6.90
CA GLU A 175 2.30 -28.26 -8.29
C GLU A 175 0.85 -27.81 -8.50
N GLU A 176 -0.02 -28.04 -7.51
CA GLU A 176 -1.40 -27.57 -7.55
C GLU A 176 -1.48 -26.06 -7.31
N GLN A 177 -0.58 -25.48 -6.51
CA GLN A 177 -0.48 -24.03 -6.37
C GLN A 177 -0.11 -23.36 -7.71
N LEU A 178 0.88 -23.92 -8.41
CA LEU A 178 1.32 -23.44 -9.72
C LEU A 178 0.18 -23.50 -10.74
N ARG A 179 -0.55 -24.63 -10.81
CA ARG A 179 -1.74 -24.77 -11.66
C ARG A 179 -2.80 -23.71 -11.40
N ARG A 180 -3.11 -23.42 -10.13
CA ARG A 180 -4.09 -22.37 -9.77
C ARG A 180 -3.64 -20.98 -10.20
N LYS A 181 -2.35 -20.66 -10.05
CA LYS A 181 -1.77 -19.39 -10.51
C LYS A 181 -1.82 -19.27 -12.03
N GLU A 182 -1.46 -20.33 -12.74
CA GLU A 182 -1.50 -20.37 -14.20
C GLU A 182 -2.93 -20.15 -14.74
N GLN A 183 -3.94 -20.77 -14.11
CA GLN A 183 -5.34 -20.52 -14.45
C GLN A 183 -5.75 -19.04 -14.27
N GLU A 184 -5.24 -18.37 -13.24
CA GLU A 184 -5.45 -16.93 -13.06
C GLU A 184 -4.81 -16.11 -14.18
N VAL A 185 -3.61 -16.49 -14.64
CA VAL A 185 -2.94 -15.86 -15.79
C VAL A 185 -3.75 -16.06 -17.07
N VAL A 186 -4.23 -17.28 -17.33
CA VAL A 186 -5.10 -17.58 -18.49
C VAL A 186 -6.33 -16.67 -18.49
N SER A 187 -6.99 -16.50 -17.34
CA SER A 187 -8.15 -15.61 -17.20
C SER A 187 -7.80 -14.15 -17.52
N VAL A 188 -6.64 -13.67 -17.05
CA VAL A 188 -6.13 -12.33 -17.36
C VAL A 188 -5.91 -12.16 -18.86
N LEU A 189 -5.25 -13.11 -19.53
CA LEU A 189 -4.93 -13.02 -20.97
C LEU A 189 -6.18 -13.13 -21.85
N GLN A 190 -7.16 -13.96 -21.48
CA GLN A 190 -8.46 -14.03 -22.15
C GLN A 190 -9.24 -12.72 -22.02
N ARG A 191 -9.22 -12.11 -20.82
CA ARG A 191 -9.81 -10.79 -20.60
C ARG A 191 -9.11 -9.72 -21.44
N LEU A 192 -7.78 -9.70 -21.45
CA LEU A 192 -7.00 -8.75 -22.25
C LEU A 192 -7.34 -8.91 -23.74
N ALA A 193 -7.42 -10.14 -24.26
CA ALA A 193 -7.83 -10.41 -25.63
C ALA A 193 -9.18 -9.77 -25.97
N LYS A 194 -10.19 -9.97 -25.11
CA LYS A 194 -11.52 -9.35 -25.27
C LYS A 194 -11.43 -7.81 -25.33
N GLU A 195 -10.68 -7.20 -24.43
CA GLU A 195 -10.59 -5.73 -24.33
C GLU A 195 -9.78 -5.11 -25.49
N ILE A 196 -8.77 -5.81 -26.02
CA ILE A 196 -8.07 -5.40 -27.24
C ILE A 196 -9.05 -5.34 -28.41
N GLY A 197 -9.89 -6.37 -28.58
CA GLY A 197 -10.90 -6.40 -29.64
C GLY A 197 -11.91 -5.25 -29.56
N ASN A 198 -12.28 -4.84 -28.34
CA ASN A 198 -13.18 -3.72 -28.09
C ASN A 198 -12.54 -2.35 -28.42
N THR A 199 -11.23 -2.22 -28.16
CA THR A 199 -10.53 -0.92 -28.21
C THR A 199 -9.68 -0.72 -29.46
N ASN A 200 -9.43 -1.77 -30.24
CA ASN A 200 -8.66 -1.72 -31.47
C ASN A 200 -9.22 -2.67 -32.53
N LYS A 201 -10.22 -2.18 -33.30
CA LYS A 201 -10.86 -2.97 -34.36
C LYS A 201 -9.91 -3.42 -35.47
N ALA A 202 -8.84 -2.66 -35.73
CA ALA A 202 -7.84 -3.01 -36.74
C ALA A 202 -7.04 -4.27 -36.37
N MET A 203 -6.95 -4.60 -35.07
CA MET A 203 -6.28 -5.82 -34.59
C MET A 203 -7.19 -7.06 -34.59
N LEU A 204 -8.48 -6.93 -34.91
CA LEU A 204 -9.42 -8.06 -34.86
C LEU A 204 -8.97 -9.27 -35.71
N PRO A 205 -8.51 -9.12 -36.96
CA PRO A 205 -8.06 -10.27 -37.76
C PRO A 205 -6.91 -11.04 -37.08
N TRP A 206 -5.90 -10.32 -36.60
CA TRP A 206 -4.78 -10.91 -35.85
C TRP A 206 -5.27 -11.58 -34.56
N LEU A 207 -6.14 -10.91 -33.81
CA LEU A 207 -6.65 -11.39 -32.53
C LEU A 207 -7.51 -12.65 -32.69
N PHE A 208 -8.33 -12.76 -33.74
CA PHE A 208 -9.09 -13.98 -34.03
C PHE A 208 -8.17 -15.18 -34.26
N ALA A 209 -7.08 -14.99 -34.99
CA ALA A 209 -6.07 -16.04 -35.19
C ALA A 209 -5.39 -16.44 -33.86
N GLN A 210 -5.02 -15.47 -33.01
CA GLN A 210 -4.44 -15.75 -31.70
C GLN A 210 -5.41 -16.52 -30.80
N LYS A 211 -6.67 -16.06 -30.70
CA LYS A 211 -7.69 -16.69 -29.85
C LYS A 211 -7.99 -18.13 -30.26
N GLY A 212 -8.00 -18.42 -31.56
CA GLY A 212 -8.17 -19.78 -32.07
C GLY A 212 -7.00 -20.69 -31.71
N LYS A 213 -5.77 -20.17 -31.72
CA LYS A 213 -4.55 -20.93 -31.42
C LYS A 213 -4.28 -21.12 -29.94
N TYR A 214 -4.63 -20.14 -29.10
CA TYR A 214 -4.20 -20.07 -27.70
C TYR A 214 -5.37 -20.02 -26.72
N ASN A 215 -6.38 -20.87 -26.91
CA ASN A 215 -7.52 -21.00 -25.98
C ASN A 215 -8.15 -19.65 -25.55
N ASN A 216 -8.53 -18.84 -26.54
CA ASN A 216 -9.09 -17.50 -26.38
C ASN A 216 -8.15 -16.42 -25.79
N MET A 217 -6.87 -16.72 -25.58
CA MET A 217 -5.86 -15.74 -25.15
C MET A 217 -5.35 -14.88 -26.31
N CYS A 218 -4.72 -13.75 -25.99
CA CYS A 218 -4.14 -12.83 -26.97
C CYS A 218 -2.73 -13.23 -27.46
N CYS A 219 -2.09 -14.17 -26.78
CA CYS A 219 -0.73 -14.65 -27.05
C CYS A 219 -0.52 -16.02 -26.37
N PRO A 220 0.54 -16.78 -26.74
CA PRO A 220 0.95 -17.97 -26.00
C PRO A 220 1.32 -17.62 -24.54
N LEU A 221 1.06 -18.57 -23.65
CA LEU A 221 1.50 -18.57 -22.25
C LEU A 221 2.57 -19.66 -22.12
N GLU A 222 3.77 -19.28 -21.70
CA GLU A 222 4.83 -20.22 -21.31
C GLU A 222 4.52 -20.78 -19.90
N ASP A 223 5.01 -22.00 -19.64
CA ASP A 223 4.83 -22.69 -18.35
C ASP A 223 5.32 -21.83 -17.19
N ILE A 224 4.50 -21.70 -16.15
CA ILE A 224 4.85 -20.93 -14.95
C ILE A 224 6.20 -21.36 -14.37
N ARG A 225 7.10 -20.40 -14.11
CA ARG A 225 8.39 -20.70 -13.49
C ARG A 225 8.23 -20.87 -11.98
N PRO A 226 8.61 -22.02 -11.42
CA PRO A 226 8.55 -22.24 -9.97
C PRO A 226 9.58 -21.38 -9.24
N SER A 227 9.32 -21.10 -7.96
CA SER A 227 10.31 -20.54 -7.06
C SER A 227 11.41 -21.58 -6.79
N PRO A 228 12.71 -21.22 -6.87
CA PRO A 228 13.79 -22.12 -6.47
C PRO A 228 13.69 -22.57 -5.00
N THR A 229 13.13 -21.70 -4.15
CA THR A 229 12.94 -21.96 -2.71
C THR A 229 11.49 -21.70 -2.33
N GLN A 230 10.84 -22.67 -1.70
CA GLN A 230 9.43 -22.58 -1.35
C GLN A 230 9.20 -22.19 0.12
N ARG A 231 10.15 -22.45 1.01
CA ARG A 231 10.07 -22.13 2.44
C ARG A 231 11.20 -21.19 2.84
N GLU A 232 10.99 -20.37 3.86
CA GLU A 232 11.99 -19.45 4.38
C GLU A 232 12.57 -18.50 3.31
N TYR A 233 11.83 -18.28 2.23
CA TYR A 233 12.30 -17.54 1.07
C TYR A 233 12.25 -16.02 1.28
N ARG A 234 11.47 -15.56 2.27
CA ARG A 234 11.14 -14.15 2.42
C ARG A 234 12.25 -13.40 3.15
N ASN A 235 12.91 -12.51 2.43
CA ASN A 235 14.03 -11.71 2.91
C ASN A 235 13.62 -10.35 3.52
N LYS A 236 12.32 -10.00 3.48
CA LYS A 236 11.74 -8.83 4.15
C LYS A 236 10.37 -9.17 4.72
N CYS A 237 10.22 -9.01 6.04
CA CYS A 237 8.96 -9.15 6.76
C CYS A 237 8.62 -7.89 7.58
N GLU A 238 7.34 -7.56 7.61
CA GLU A 238 6.79 -6.45 8.39
C GLU A 238 5.86 -7.06 9.45
N PHE A 239 6.27 -6.98 10.71
CA PHE A 239 5.57 -7.54 11.86
C PHE A 239 4.92 -6.45 12.67
N LEU A 240 3.67 -6.64 13.06
CA LEU A 240 2.99 -5.75 14.00
C LEU A 240 3.39 -6.08 15.43
N ILE A 241 3.41 -5.07 16.28
CA ILE A 241 3.61 -5.22 17.72
C ILE A 241 2.28 -4.94 18.40
N SER A 242 1.69 -5.95 19.03
CA SER A 242 0.38 -5.83 19.68
C SER A 242 0.19 -6.89 20.77
N MET A 243 -1.01 -6.97 21.31
CA MET A 243 -1.40 -8.05 22.21
C MET A 243 -1.39 -9.39 21.45
N GLY A 244 -0.81 -10.42 22.05
CA GLY A 244 -0.79 -11.77 21.52
C GLY A 244 -2.19 -12.39 21.56
N ALA A 245 -2.49 -13.28 20.62
CA ALA A 245 -3.74 -14.05 20.63
C ALA A 245 -3.84 -15.01 21.83
N ASP A 246 -2.70 -15.33 22.43
CA ASP A 246 -2.51 -16.06 23.69
C ASP A 246 -2.65 -15.17 24.95
N GLY A 247 -2.88 -13.86 24.78
CA GLY A 247 -2.98 -12.88 25.87
C GLY A 247 -1.65 -12.29 26.30
N GLU A 248 -0.54 -12.66 25.67
CA GLU A 248 0.79 -12.14 26.00
C GLU A 248 0.99 -10.71 25.49
N ASP A 249 1.43 -9.80 26.36
CA ASP A 249 1.71 -8.42 25.98
C ASP A 249 2.98 -8.30 25.11
N LYS A 250 3.01 -7.25 24.28
CA LYS A 250 4.14 -6.92 23.37
C LYS A 250 4.57 -8.10 22.51
N THR A 251 3.61 -8.78 21.91
CA THR A 251 3.87 -9.85 20.94
C THR A 251 4.20 -9.23 19.59
N ILE A 252 5.24 -9.74 18.93
CA ILE A 252 5.66 -9.32 17.59
C ILE A 252 5.27 -10.40 16.59
N GLY A 253 4.40 -10.06 15.65
CA GLY A 253 3.88 -11.08 14.74
C GLY A 253 2.97 -10.56 13.63
N PHE A 254 2.24 -11.49 13.04
CA PHE A 254 1.23 -11.19 12.02
C PHE A 254 -0.15 -11.14 12.64
N ARG A 255 -1.05 -10.37 12.03
CA ARG A 255 -2.42 -10.22 12.53
C ARG A 255 -3.29 -11.42 12.10
N LEU A 256 -4.12 -11.95 13.01
CA LEU A 256 -5.08 -13.01 12.70
C LEU A 256 -6.31 -12.55 11.90
N GLY A 257 -6.67 -11.27 11.99
CA GLY A 257 -7.89 -10.73 11.37
C GLY A 257 -7.68 -9.48 10.51
N LYS A 258 -8.65 -9.15 9.65
CA LYS A 258 -8.70 -7.85 8.97
C LYS A 258 -9.07 -6.75 9.98
N TYR A 259 -8.57 -5.52 9.80
CA TYR A 259 -8.95 -4.33 10.60
C TYR A 259 -10.47 -4.16 10.83
N LYS A 260 -11.29 -4.65 9.89
CA LYS A 260 -12.76 -4.59 9.96
C LYS A 260 -13.41 -5.60 10.93
N GLY A 261 -12.64 -6.59 11.41
CA GLY A 261 -13.09 -7.62 12.33
C GLY A 261 -12.85 -7.30 13.81
N GLY A 262 -12.28 -6.15 14.14
CA GLY A 262 -12.12 -5.69 15.54
C GLY A 262 -11.06 -6.42 16.38
N SER A 263 -10.42 -7.48 15.87
CA SER A 263 -9.27 -8.11 16.54
C SER A 263 -7.96 -7.47 16.07
N CYS A 264 -7.27 -6.82 17.01
CA CYS A 264 -5.90 -6.33 16.83
C CYS A 264 -4.85 -7.38 17.25
N ALA A 265 -5.28 -8.59 17.64
CA ALA A 265 -4.38 -9.63 18.13
C ALA A 265 -3.40 -10.10 17.05
N VAL A 266 -2.18 -10.39 17.48
CA VAL A 266 -1.10 -10.89 16.63
C VAL A 266 -0.63 -12.27 17.09
N VAL A 267 -0.08 -13.04 16.16
CA VAL A 267 0.54 -14.35 16.40
C VAL A 267 1.97 -14.31 15.91
N GLY A 268 2.88 -14.80 16.75
CA GLY A 268 4.31 -14.86 16.44
C GLY A 268 4.60 -15.69 15.17
N PRO A 269 5.70 -15.40 14.46
CA PRO A 269 5.97 -16.01 13.15
C PRO A 269 6.62 -17.41 13.22
N ALA A 270 6.76 -18.03 14.39
CA ALA A 270 7.54 -19.26 14.58
C ALA A 270 7.15 -20.37 13.61
N GLU A 271 5.84 -20.65 13.51
CA GLU A 271 5.27 -21.71 12.68
C GLU A 271 4.98 -21.29 11.23
N THR A 272 5.35 -20.06 10.84
CA THR A 272 5.12 -19.59 9.47
C THR A 272 6.19 -20.12 8.52
N SER A 273 5.78 -20.70 7.39
CA SER A 273 6.66 -21.38 6.44
C SER A 273 7.52 -20.45 5.59
N HIS A 274 7.09 -19.21 5.38
CA HIS A 274 7.68 -18.28 4.42
C HIS A 274 8.73 -17.36 5.05
N VAL A 275 8.69 -17.15 6.36
CA VAL A 275 9.63 -16.28 7.11
C VAL A 275 10.94 -17.03 7.34
N SER A 276 12.08 -16.38 7.09
CA SER A 276 13.41 -16.98 7.31
C SER A 276 13.69 -17.27 8.78
N ALA A 277 14.51 -18.30 9.05
CA ALA A 277 14.98 -18.60 10.39
C ALA A 277 15.69 -17.39 11.04
N GLU A 278 16.46 -16.63 10.26
CA GLU A 278 17.13 -15.38 10.66
C GLU A 278 16.11 -14.35 11.15
N ALA A 279 15.04 -14.09 10.38
CA ALA A 279 14.02 -13.13 10.76
C ALA A 279 13.25 -13.58 12.01
N LYS A 280 12.97 -14.89 12.15
CA LYS A 280 12.37 -15.46 13.37
C LYS A 280 13.26 -15.25 14.60
N ARG A 281 14.59 -15.40 14.46
CA ARG A 281 15.56 -15.12 15.54
C ARG A 281 15.54 -13.65 15.93
N VAL A 282 15.60 -12.73 14.96
CA VAL A 282 15.50 -11.28 15.22
C VAL A 282 14.22 -10.95 15.95
N VAL A 283 13.06 -11.46 15.50
CA VAL A 283 11.76 -11.21 16.15
C VAL A 283 11.75 -11.67 17.60
N ARG A 284 12.27 -12.87 17.88
CA ARG A 284 12.33 -13.41 19.24
C ARG A 284 13.17 -12.56 20.17
N GLU A 285 14.39 -12.17 19.76
CA GLU A 285 15.25 -11.33 20.59
C GLU A 285 14.69 -9.91 20.74
N PHE A 286 14.06 -9.37 19.69
CA PHE A 286 13.40 -8.07 19.77
C PHE A 286 12.21 -8.08 20.71
N GLN A 287 11.42 -9.16 20.71
CA GLN A 287 10.31 -9.35 21.64
C GLN A 287 10.80 -9.42 23.10
N LYS A 288 11.89 -10.14 23.38
CA LYS A 288 12.50 -10.16 24.72
C LYS A 288 12.87 -8.74 25.15
N PHE A 289 13.56 -7.99 24.30
CA PHE A 289 13.97 -6.62 24.59
C PHE A 289 12.78 -5.71 24.91
N ILE A 290 11.76 -5.60 24.04
CA ILE A 290 10.66 -4.66 24.25
C ILE A 290 9.85 -4.97 25.51
N ARG A 291 9.81 -6.24 25.94
CA ARG A 291 9.19 -6.66 27.20
C ARG A 291 9.92 -6.14 28.43
N THR A 292 11.22 -5.89 28.35
CA THR A 292 11.97 -5.21 29.43
C THR A 292 11.69 -3.70 29.51
N THR A 293 11.14 -3.10 28.45
CA THR A 293 10.85 -1.66 28.40
C THR A 293 9.49 -1.34 29.02
N THR A 294 9.34 -0.13 29.56
CA THR A 294 8.08 0.37 30.13
C THR A 294 7.04 0.78 29.07
N TYR A 295 7.43 0.88 27.80
CA TYR A 295 6.57 1.36 26.73
C TYR A 295 5.57 0.29 26.26
N SER A 296 4.30 0.66 26.18
CA SER A 296 3.19 -0.20 25.73
C SER A 296 3.10 -0.33 24.22
N VAL A 297 2.38 -1.35 23.74
CA VAL A 297 2.01 -1.51 22.34
C VAL A 297 1.07 -0.39 21.88
N TYR A 298 1.20 0.02 20.63
CA TYR A 298 0.35 1.03 20.03
C TYR A 298 -1.02 0.47 19.69
N SER A 299 -2.07 1.16 20.11
CA SER A 299 -3.46 0.91 19.78
C SER A 299 -3.91 1.84 18.66
N PRO A 300 -4.22 1.30 17.47
CA PRO A 300 -4.80 2.09 16.38
C PRO A 300 -6.21 2.62 16.69
N GLU A 301 -6.87 2.08 17.71
CA GLU A 301 -8.22 2.47 18.13
C GLU A 301 -8.19 3.71 19.02
N THR A 302 -7.33 3.70 20.04
CA THR A 302 -7.19 4.82 20.98
C THR A 302 -6.15 5.84 20.55
N TYR A 303 -5.29 5.50 19.57
CA TYR A 303 -4.10 6.25 19.17
C TYR A 303 -3.06 6.41 20.30
N GLU A 304 -3.17 5.58 21.34
CA GLU A 304 -2.25 5.55 22.48
C GLU A 304 -1.28 4.36 22.35
N GLY A 305 -0.24 4.36 23.17
CA GLY A 305 0.86 3.38 23.12
C GLY A 305 1.96 3.76 22.13
N HIS A 306 3.02 2.95 22.10
CA HIS A 306 4.29 3.34 21.52
C HIS A 306 4.78 2.38 20.45
N TRP A 307 4.99 1.10 20.77
CA TRP A 307 5.52 0.11 19.82
C TRP A 307 4.49 -0.25 18.75
N LYS A 308 4.81 -0.03 17.47
CA LYS A 308 3.85 -0.22 16.37
C LYS A 308 4.17 -1.43 15.50
N GLN A 309 5.40 -1.46 15.01
CA GLN A 309 5.82 -2.39 13.97
C GLN A 309 7.33 -2.63 14.06
N LEU A 310 7.74 -3.84 13.70
CA LEU A 310 9.12 -4.20 13.45
C LEU A 310 9.24 -4.68 12.00
N THR A 311 10.04 -4.01 11.19
CA THR A 311 10.43 -4.51 9.87
C THR A 311 11.78 -5.21 9.99
N VAL A 312 11.87 -6.44 9.50
CA VAL A 312 13.11 -7.21 9.46
C VAL A 312 13.46 -7.51 8.01
N ARG A 313 14.70 -7.19 7.62
CA ARG A 313 15.30 -7.65 6.36
C ARG A 313 16.47 -8.57 6.67
N THR A 314 16.63 -9.62 5.86
CA THR A 314 17.74 -10.58 5.97
C THR A 314 18.35 -10.77 4.59
N THR A 315 19.63 -11.14 4.50
CA THR A 315 20.31 -11.38 3.22
C THR A 315 20.98 -12.75 3.20
N ARG A 316 21.27 -13.28 2.00
CA ARG A 316 22.00 -14.55 1.87
C ARG A 316 23.44 -14.44 2.35
N THR A 317 23.98 -13.23 2.45
CA THR A 317 25.31 -12.95 3.02
C THR A 317 25.32 -12.95 4.56
N GLY A 318 24.19 -13.28 5.20
CA GLY A 318 24.08 -13.38 6.66
C GLY A 318 23.91 -12.04 7.37
N GLN A 319 23.56 -10.96 6.66
CA GLN A 319 23.26 -9.66 7.28
C GLN A 319 21.77 -9.56 7.62
N ALA A 320 21.46 -8.86 8.71
CA ALA A 320 20.09 -8.60 9.14
C ALA A 320 19.89 -7.15 9.54
N MET A 321 18.84 -6.53 9.01
CA MET A 321 18.42 -5.17 9.34
C MET A 321 17.10 -5.21 10.09
N ALA A 322 17.03 -4.53 11.23
CA ALA A 322 15.81 -4.33 12.00
C ALA A 322 15.44 -2.84 12.00
N VAL A 323 14.19 -2.52 11.66
CA VAL A 323 13.65 -1.16 11.67
C VAL A 323 12.46 -1.12 12.60
N ALA A 324 12.61 -0.45 13.74
CA ALA A 324 11.58 -0.36 14.77
C ALA A 324 10.75 0.92 14.60
N PHE A 325 9.44 0.76 14.46
CA PHE A 325 8.49 1.87 14.35
C PHE A 325 7.85 2.16 15.71
N PHE A 326 7.99 3.40 16.15
CA PHE A 326 7.64 3.83 17.49
C PHE A 326 6.87 5.15 17.47
N ASN A 327 5.74 5.21 18.17
CA ASN A 327 4.99 6.45 18.38
C ASN A 327 5.55 7.17 19.62
N PRO A 328 6.19 8.36 19.47
CA PRO A 328 6.80 9.06 20.59
C PRO A 328 5.76 9.64 21.58
N GLN A 329 4.51 9.84 21.15
CA GLN A 329 3.48 10.53 21.94
C GLN A 329 4.00 11.84 22.59
N LYS A 330 4.08 11.88 23.92
CA LYS A 330 4.49 13.03 24.74
C LYS A 330 5.88 12.80 25.38
N LEU A 331 6.65 11.83 24.90
CA LEU A 331 7.99 11.58 25.42
C LEU A 331 8.93 12.69 25.03
N GLU A 332 9.81 13.05 25.96
CA GLU A 332 10.87 14.01 25.72
C GLU A 332 12.01 13.38 24.90
N GLU A 333 12.82 14.21 24.25
CA GLU A 333 13.94 13.73 23.42
C GLU A 333 14.94 12.89 24.22
N THR A 334 15.17 13.25 25.48
CA THR A 334 16.06 12.52 26.40
C THR A 334 15.58 11.11 26.70
N GLU A 335 14.26 10.90 26.78
CA GLU A 335 13.67 9.57 26.97
C GLU A 335 13.84 8.72 25.72
N LEU A 336 13.63 9.31 24.53
CA LEU A 336 13.85 8.65 23.24
C LEU A 336 15.32 8.27 23.05
N ASP A 337 16.26 9.17 23.40
CA ASP A 337 17.70 8.90 23.35
C ASP A 337 18.12 7.81 24.33
N THR A 338 17.50 7.76 25.51
CA THR A 338 17.72 6.69 26.48
C THR A 338 17.23 5.35 25.92
N LEU A 339 16.05 5.32 25.31
CA LEU A 339 15.52 4.12 24.65
C LEU A 339 16.45 3.66 23.52
N LYS A 340 16.83 4.56 22.59
CA LYS A 340 17.75 4.25 21.48
C LYS A 340 19.11 3.74 22.00
N SER A 341 19.65 4.34 23.06
CA SER A 341 20.90 3.90 23.69
C SER A 341 20.76 2.51 24.30
N SER A 342 19.63 2.21 24.94
CA SER A 342 19.35 0.89 25.51
C SER A 342 19.20 -0.19 24.42
N MET A 343 18.55 0.15 23.30
CA MET A 343 18.45 -0.71 22.11
C MET A 343 19.83 -1.02 21.54
N LYS A 344 20.65 0.02 21.31
CA LYS A 344 22.03 -0.13 20.81
C LYS A 344 22.83 -1.07 21.71
N LYS A 345 22.84 -0.80 23.01
CA LYS A 345 23.56 -1.63 23.99
C LYS A 345 23.09 -3.08 23.95
N TYR A 346 21.77 -3.32 23.91
CA TYR A 346 21.21 -4.67 23.92
C TYR A 346 21.60 -5.49 22.68
N PHE A 347 21.40 -4.94 21.48
CA PHE A 347 21.59 -5.69 20.23
C PHE A 347 23.02 -5.69 19.70
N MET A 348 23.84 -4.69 20.04
CA MET A 348 25.22 -4.58 19.53
C MET A 348 26.26 -5.14 20.52
N GLU A 349 26.00 -5.04 21.83
CA GLU A 349 26.99 -5.35 22.88
C GLU A 349 26.51 -6.42 23.87
N GLY A 350 25.19 -6.56 24.08
CA GLY A 350 24.59 -7.44 25.09
C GLY A 350 24.10 -8.80 24.58
N GLU A 351 23.19 -9.40 25.34
CA GLU A 351 22.58 -10.71 25.03
C GLU A 351 21.81 -10.72 23.69
N GLY A 352 21.26 -9.57 23.28
CA GLY A 352 20.52 -9.43 22.03
C GLY A 352 21.38 -9.62 20.77
N LYS A 353 22.71 -9.67 20.91
CA LYS A 353 23.64 -9.95 19.80
C LYS A 353 23.38 -11.33 19.17
N GLU A 354 22.85 -12.29 19.92
CA GLU A 354 22.41 -13.59 19.40
C GLU A 354 21.31 -13.47 18.33
N GLY A 355 20.59 -12.35 18.31
CA GLY A 355 19.60 -12.04 17.27
C GLY A 355 20.21 -11.78 15.89
N GLY A 356 21.52 -11.53 15.81
CA GLY A 356 22.24 -11.36 14.53
C GLY A 356 21.95 -10.05 13.80
N ILE A 357 21.41 -9.03 14.49
CA ILE A 357 21.12 -7.72 13.87
C ILE A 357 22.44 -7.00 13.57
N THR A 358 22.72 -6.78 12.29
CA THR A 358 23.90 -6.04 11.83
C THR A 358 23.59 -4.57 11.54
N SER A 359 22.31 -4.21 11.40
CA SER A 359 21.84 -2.86 11.11
C SER A 359 20.55 -2.59 11.88
N LEU A 360 20.55 -1.59 12.76
CA LEU A 360 19.42 -1.30 13.64
C LEU A 360 18.95 0.15 13.47
N TYR A 361 17.70 0.31 13.10
CA TYR A 361 17.05 1.59 12.83
C TYR A 361 15.85 1.84 13.73
N PHE A 362 15.57 3.11 13.97
CA PHE A 362 14.42 3.59 14.73
C PHE A 362 13.68 4.66 13.93
N VAL A 363 12.37 4.46 13.76
CA VAL A 363 11.49 5.35 13.01
C VAL A 363 10.44 5.92 13.95
N ARG A 364 10.38 7.24 14.05
CA ARG A 364 9.35 7.94 14.80
C ARG A 364 8.11 8.08 13.94
N GLU A 365 7.03 7.37 14.30
CA GLU A 365 5.77 7.42 13.57
C GLU A 365 4.60 7.80 14.49
N GLY A 366 4.46 9.12 14.71
CA GLY A 366 3.31 9.73 15.39
C GLY A 366 2.06 9.84 14.49
N GLN A 367 1.25 10.88 14.69
CA GLN A 367 0.15 11.20 13.75
C GLN A 367 0.74 11.74 12.44
N ARG A 368 0.35 11.11 11.33
CA ARG A 368 0.87 11.39 10.00
C ARG A 368 0.64 12.84 9.57
N THR A 369 1.72 13.59 9.38
CA THR A 369 1.73 14.87 8.66
C THR A 369 1.76 14.67 7.15
N SER A 370 2.35 13.57 6.68
CA SER A 370 2.38 13.16 5.26
C SER A 370 1.75 11.78 5.05
N PRO A 371 1.19 11.50 3.85
CA PRO A 371 0.64 10.20 3.51
C PRO A 371 1.70 9.14 3.18
N ASN A 372 2.97 9.52 2.96
CA ASN A 372 4.02 8.65 2.47
C ASN A 372 4.95 8.18 3.61
N PRO A 373 5.07 6.87 3.87
CA PRO A 373 5.95 6.34 4.92
C PRO A 373 7.45 6.63 4.73
N GLU A 374 7.89 6.91 3.50
CA GLU A 374 9.28 7.24 3.14
C GLU A 374 9.69 8.64 3.61
N ASP A 375 8.74 9.51 3.96
CA ASP A 375 9.04 10.85 4.50
C ASP A 375 9.36 10.83 6.00
N LEU A 376 9.24 9.66 6.66
CA LEU A 376 9.50 9.54 8.09
C LEU A 376 11.00 9.46 8.35
N PRO A 377 11.55 10.28 9.26
CA PRO A 377 12.95 10.18 9.65
C PRO A 377 13.30 8.77 10.16
N CYS A 378 14.33 8.19 9.56
CA CYS A 378 14.84 6.85 9.88
C CYS A 378 16.25 6.99 10.47
N GLU A 379 16.33 6.86 11.80
CA GLU A 379 17.58 7.07 12.54
C GLU A 379 18.34 5.76 12.71
N LEU A 380 19.61 5.74 12.31
CA LEU A 380 20.50 4.62 12.59
C LEU A 380 20.85 4.62 14.09
N VAL A 381 20.45 3.56 14.79
CA VAL A 381 20.71 3.36 16.21
C VAL A 381 22.04 2.64 16.44
N GLY A 382 22.35 1.64 15.60
CA GLY A 382 23.58 0.88 15.73
C GLY A 382 23.86 -0.04 14.53
N GLY A 383 25.13 -0.42 14.38
CA GLY A 383 25.59 -1.26 13.28
C GLY A 383 25.78 -0.48 11.98
N GLU A 384 25.63 -1.19 10.87
CA GLU A 384 25.81 -0.68 9.52
C GLU A 384 24.59 0.11 9.04
N SER A 385 24.80 1.13 8.19
CA SER A 385 23.70 1.92 7.60
C SER A 385 22.97 1.21 6.45
N CYS A 386 23.49 0.09 5.99
CA CYS A 386 22.90 -0.68 4.90
C CYS A 386 23.27 -2.16 5.02
N ILE A 387 22.53 -2.99 4.31
CA ILE A 387 22.86 -4.41 4.12
C ILE A 387 23.15 -4.68 2.66
N PHE A 388 23.81 -5.79 2.38
CA PHE A 388 24.19 -6.23 1.04
C PHE A 388 23.56 -7.57 0.72
N GLU A 389 23.05 -7.70 -0.49
CA GLU A 389 22.54 -8.95 -1.04
C GLU A 389 23.26 -9.29 -2.35
N GLU A 390 23.32 -10.58 -2.66
CA GLU A 390 23.81 -11.08 -3.94
C GLU A 390 22.64 -11.54 -4.82
N LEU A 391 22.60 -11.06 -6.05
CA LEU A 391 21.59 -11.39 -7.04
C LEU A 391 22.24 -11.50 -8.41
N LEU A 392 22.08 -12.63 -9.10
CA LEU A 392 22.69 -12.91 -10.42
C LEU A 392 24.22 -12.69 -10.44
N GLY A 393 24.89 -13.01 -9.32
CA GLY A 393 26.34 -12.82 -9.16
C GLY A 393 26.78 -11.36 -9.05
N LEU A 394 25.85 -10.44 -8.81
CA LEU A 394 26.09 -9.01 -8.61
C LEU A 394 25.74 -8.63 -7.17
N LYS A 395 26.42 -7.61 -6.64
CA LYS A 395 26.26 -7.17 -5.26
C LYS A 395 25.39 -5.92 -5.19
N PHE A 396 24.37 -5.93 -4.33
CA PHE A 396 23.43 -4.83 -4.17
C PHE A 396 23.41 -4.36 -2.72
N ARG A 397 23.66 -3.06 -2.52
CA ARG A 397 23.36 -2.31 -1.31
C ARG A 397 21.84 -2.10 -1.21
N ILE A 398 21.32 -2.30 -0.01
CA ILE A 398 19.90 -2.15 0.34
C ILE A 398 19.80 -1.22 1.55
N SER A 399 19.18 -0.06 1.35
CA SER A 399 18.83 0.89 2.43
C SER A 399 17.47 0.57 3.07
N PRO A 400 17.15 1.09 4.27
CA PRO A 400 15.94 0.72 5.03
C PRO A 400 14.61 0.88 4.29
N HIS A 401 14.43 1.97 3.53
CA HIS A 401 13.20 2.24 2.78
C HIS A 401 13.23 1.72 1.35
N SER A 402 14.42 1.43 0.81
CA SER A 402 14.59 0.97 -0.58
C SER A 402 13.79 -0.29 -0.89
N PHE A 403 13.15 -0.36 -2.06
CA PHE A 403 12.51 -1.59 -2.51
C PHE A 403 13.56 -2.61 -2.99
N PHE A 404 13.35 -3.86 -2.60
CA PHE A 404 14.10 -5.01 -3.09
C PHE A 404 13.15 -6.22 -3.14
N GLN A 405 13.32 -7.12 -4.11
CA GLN A 405 12.41 -8.26 -4.26
C GLN A 405 12.49 -9.17 -3.03
N VAL A 406 11.33 -9.57 -2.52
CA VAL A 406 11.25 -10.27 -1.22
C VAL A 406 11.74 -11.72 -1.27
N ASN A 407 11.92 -12.27 -2.46
CA ASN A 407 12.41 -13.62 -2.71
C ASN A 407 13.54 -13.53 -3.72
N THR A 408 14.79 -13.50 -3.24
CA THR A 408 15.98 -13.30 -4.09
C THR A 408 16.07 -14.36 -5.19
N GLY A 409 15.74 -15.64 -4.89
CA GLY A 409 15.87 -16.73 -5.85
C GLY A 409 14.84 -16.67 -6.98
N ALA A 410 13.59 -16.36 -6.66
CA ALA A 410 12.58 -16.16 -7.69
C ALA A 410 12.82 -14.87 -8.49
N ALA A 411 13.41 -13.84 -7.87
CA ALA A 411 13.81 -12.61 -8.58
C ALA A 411 14.92 -12.88 -9.61
N GLU A 412 15.87 -13.77 -9.32
CA GLU A 412 16.89 -14.21 -10.29
C GLU A 412 16.23 -14.86 -11.52
N VAL A 413 15.27 -15.77 -11.31
CA VAL A 413 14.49 -16.40 -12.40
C VAL A 413 13.73 -15.36 -13.22
N LEU A 414 13.07 -14.41 -12.55
CA LEU A 414 12.32 -13.32 -13.18
C LEU A 414 13.24 -12.45 -14.05
N TYR A 415 14.36 -11.99 -13.52
CA TYR A 415 15.27 -11.08 -14.22
C TYR A 415 16.02 -11.77 -15.36
N SER A 416 16.39 -13.04 -15.22
CA SER A 416 16.92 -13.84 -16.33
C SER A 416 15.91 -13.92 -17.48
N THR A 417 14.64 -14.24 -17.17
CA THR A 417 13.58 -14.29 -18.19
C THR A 417 13.40 -12.94 -18.88
N VAL A 418 13.31 -11.86 -18.09
CA VAL A 418 13.14 -10.50 -18.61
C VAL A 418 14.31 -10.12 -19.54
N GLY A 419 15.55 -10.44 -19.15
CA GLY A 419 16.74 -10.21 -19.96
C GLY A 419 16.76 -10.99 -21.27
N GLU A 420 16.37 -12.26 -21.24
CA GLU A 420 16.24 -13.10 -22.44
C GLU A 420 15.19 -12.54 -23.41
N TRP A 421 14.03 -12.14 -22.89
CA TRP A 421 12.92 -11.65 -23.70
C TRP A 421 13.13 -10.25 -24.24
N ALA A 422 13.94 -9.42 -23.58
CA ALA A 422 14.31 -8.11 -24.06
C ALA A 422 15.15 -8.18 -25.36
N GLN A 423 15.80 -9.32 -25.65
CA GLN A 423 16.69 -9.56 -26.81
C GLN A 423 17.67 -8.39 -27.02
N LEU A 424 18.43 -8.13 -25.97
CA LEU A 424 19.39 -7.03 -25.92
C LEU A 424 20.71 -7.43 -26.57
N ASP A 425 21.35 -6.46 -27.22
CA ASP A 425 22.70 -6.54 -27.80
C ASP A 425 23.54 -5.33 -27.41
N GLU A 426 24.83 -5.36 -27.74
CA GLU A 426 25.80 -4.30 -27.40
C GLU A 426 25.46 -2.92 -28.01
N ASN A 427 24.54 -2.86 -28.98
CA ASN A 427 24.08 -1.61 -29.59
C ASN A 427 22.77 -1.10 -28.96
N SER A 428 22.11 -1.91 -28.13
CA SER A 428 20.83 -1.63 -27.53
C SER A 428 20.96 -0.55 -26.45
N THR A 429 19.94 0.30 -26.36
CA THR A 429 19.72 1.16 -25.20
C THR A 429 18.56 0.61 -24.41
N LEU A 430 18.79 0.30 -23.14
CA LEU A 430 17.77 -0.21 -22.24
C LEU A 430 17.20 0.92 -21.38
N LEU A 431 15.88 1.03 -21.36
CA LEU A 431 15.15 1.92 -20.46
C LEU A 431 14.49 1.08 -19.36
N ASP A 432 14.93 1.27 -18.12
CA ASP A 432 14.44 0.56 -16.94
C ASP A 432 13.56 1.52 -16.12
N VAL A 433 12.24 1.35 -16.19
CA VAL A 433 11.26 2.27 -15.59
C VAL A 433 10.70 1.67 -14.31
N CYS A 434 10.65 2.50 -13.25
CA CYS A 434 10.41 2.04 -11.88
C CYS A 434 11.52 1.08 -11.43
N CYS A 435 12.77 1.48 -11.68
CA CYS A 435 13.92 0.59 -11.55
C CYS A 435 14.33 0.30 -10.09
N GLY A 436 13.74 0.99 -9.10
CA GLY A 436 14.07 0.82 -7.69
C GLY A 436 15.57 1.02 -7.44
N THR A 437 16.21 0.03 -6.80
CA THR A 437 17.66 0.00 -6.53
C THR A 437 18.50 -0.41 -7.75
N GLY A 438 17.89 -0.41 -8.95
CA GLY A 438 18.54 -0.68 -10.23
C GLY A 438 18.73 -2.16 -10.55
N THR A 439 18.04 -3.08 -9.88
CA THR A 439 18.31 -4.53 -9.97
C THR A 439 18.27 -5.07 -11.40
N ILE A 440 17.22 -4.76 -12.16
CA ILE A 440 17.07 -5.20 -13.55
C ILE A 440 18.13 -4.54 -14.43
N GLY A 441 18.18 -3.21 -14.48
CA GLY A 441 19.12 -2.47 -15.32
C GLY A 441 20.59 -2.85 -15.07
N ILE A 442 21.00 -2.97 -13.80
CA ILE A 442 22.36 -3.39 -13.42
C ILE A 442 22.66 -4.82 -13.88
N SER A 443 21.70 -5.74 -13.74
CA SER A 443 21.87 -7.13 -14.19
C SER A 443 22.06 -7.27 -15.70
N LEU A 444 21.51 -6.34 -16.49
CA LEU A 444 21.56 -6.36 -17.95
C LEU A 444 22.61 -5.40 -18.53
N ALA A 445 23.22 -4.53 -17.72
CA ALA A 445 24.11 -3.48 -18.16
C ALA A 445 25.29 -3.98 -18.99
N LYS A 446 25.85 -5.16 -18.68
CA LYS A 446 26.97 -5.75 -19.43
C LYS A 446 26.62 -6.18 -20.86
N ARG A 447 25.33 -6.27 -21.19
CA ARG A 447 24.82 -6.74 -22.50
C ARG A 447 24.43 -5.61 -23.45
N VAL A 448 24.49 -4.36 -23.00
CA VAL A 448 23.94 -3.22 -23.73
C VAL A 448 24.90 -2.04 -23.81
N ARG A 449 24.66 -1.16 -24.79
CA ARG A 449 25.42 0.09 -24.93
C ARG A 449 25.23 1.01 -23.73
N LYS A 450 23.97 1.18 -23.32
CA LYS A 450 23.58 2.13 -22.27
C LYS A 450 22.31 1.66 -21.57
N VAL A 451 22.28 1.82 -20.25
CA VAL A 451 21.07 1.67 -19.42
C VAL A 451 20.66 3.03 -18.87
N ILE A 452 19.35 3.31 -18.89
CA ILE A 452 18.76 4.50 -18.29
C ILE A 452 17.68 4.03 -17.30
N GLY A 453 17.93 4.22 -16.02
CA GLY A 453 16.98 3.93 -14.95
C GLY A 453 16.17 5.16 -14.55
N ILE A 454 14.87 4.98 -14.31
CA ILE A 454 13.98 6.02 -13.79
C ILE A 454 13.29 5.49 -12.54
N GLU A 455 13.44 6.21 -11.43
CA GLU A 455 12.85 5.84 -10.14
C GLU A 455 12.35 7.09 -9.41
N LEU A 456 11.23 6.94 -8.69
CA LEU A 456 10.60 8.01 -7.92
C LEU A 456 11.32 8.24 -6.58
N CYS A 457 11.73 7.16 -5.91
CA CYS A 457 12.35 7.19 -4.60
C CYS A 457 13.83 7.59 -4.68
N GLN A 458 14.18 8.73 -4.06
CA GLN A 458 15.54 9.27 -4.07
C GLN A 458 16.56 8.32 -3.42
N GLU A 459 16.21 7.70 -2.27
CA GLU A 459 17.10 6.72 -1.61
C GLU A 459 17.37 5.51 -2.52
N ALA A 460 16.35 5.03 -3.25
CA ALA A 460 16.51 3.93 -4.19
C ALA A 460 17.43 4.30 -5.36
N VAL A 461 17.35 5.55 -5.86
CA VAL A 461 18.28 6.06 -6.89
C VAL A 461 19.72 6.17 -6.37
N GLU A 462 19.89 6.57 -5.12
CA GLU A 462 21.23 6.63 -4.49
C GLU A 462 21.82 5.23 -4.31
N ASP A 463 21.00 4.27 -3.86
CA ASP A 463 21.36 2.85 -3.84
C ASP A 463 21.73 2.36 -5.24
N ALA A 464 20.92 2.67 -6.26
CA ALA A 464 21.17 2.24 -7.63
C ALA A 464 22.51 2.77 -8.18
N LYS A 465 22.84 4.04 -7.92
CA LYS A 465 24.14 4.64 -8.29
C LYS A 465 25.31 3.95 -7.59
N VAL A 466 25.16 3.65 -6.30
CA VAL A 466 26.19 2.93 -5.54
C VAL A 466 26.31 1.49 -6.03
N ASN A 467 25.20 0.82 -6.32
CA ASN A 467 25.17 -0.54 -6.85
C ASN A 467 25.84 -0.64 -8.22
N ALA A 468 25.59 0.30 -9.12
CA ALA A 468 26.29 0.37 -10.40
C ALA A 468 27.81 0.48 -10.22
N LYS A 469 28.26 1.37 -9.33
CA LYS A 469 29.69 1.54 -9.01
C LYS A 469 30.29 0.29 -8.37
N LEU A 470 29.59 -0.34 -7.41
CA LEU A 470 30.03 -1.57 -6.74
C LEU A 470 30.24 -2.72 -7.73
N ASN A 471 29.46 -2.75 -8.82
CA ASN A 471 29.57 -3.76 -9.88
C ASN A 471 30.43 -3.32 -11.07
N GLY A 472 31.15 -2.19 -10.96
CA GLY A 472 32.07 -1.70 -11.98
C GLY A 472 31.41 -1.24 -13.28
N LEU A 473 30.15 -0.79 -13.22
CA LEU A 473 29.38 -0.38 -14.39
C LEU A 473 29.45 1.13 -14.61
N SER A 474 29.87 1.54 -15.80
CA SER A 474 29.97 2.95 -16.22
C SER A 474 28.95 3.34 -17.30
N ASN A 475 28.26 2.36 -17.89
CA ASN A 475 27.31 2.54 -18.98
C ASN A 475 25.85 2.66 -18.51
N ILE A 476 25.63 3.04 -17.25
CA ILE A 476 24.30 3.18 -16.63
C ILE A 476 24.15 4.53 -15.96
N GLU A 477 22.99 5.16 -16.15
CA GLU A 477 22.60 6.39 -15.48
C GLU A 477 21.21 6.26 -14.84
N PHE A 478 20.99 6.98 -13.75
CA PHE A 478 19.74 6.96 -13.00
C PHE A 478 19.18 8.37 -12.82
N HIS A 479 17.88 8.50 -13.08
CA HIS A 479 17.13 9.74 -12.96
C HIS A 479 16.07 9.62 -11.87
N CYS A 480 16.12 10.54 -10.90
CA CYS A 480 15.12 10.61 -9.83
C CYS A 480 13.95 11.49 -10.27
N GLY A 481 12.74 10.96 -10.13
CA GLY A 481 11.52 11.71 -10.32
C GLY A 481 10.37 10.84 -10.80
N LYS A 482 9.19 11.46 -10.88
CA LYS A 482 8.02 10.79 -11.43
C LYS A 482 8.28 10.39 -12.88
N ALA A 483 8.04 9.13 -13.20
CA ALA A 483 8.24 8.61 -14.54
C ALA A 483 7.48 9.45 -15.58
N GLU A 484 6.27 9.95 -15.30
CA GLU A 484 5.52 10.79 -16.22
C GLU A 484 6.17 12.15 -16.56
N ASP A 485 7.03 12.66 -15.69
CA ASP A 485 7.66 13.98 -15.82
C ASP A 485 9.06 13.84 -16.44
N VAL A 486 9.79 12.78 -16.08
CA VAL A 486 11.17 12.51 -16.51
C VAL A 486 11.24 11.78 -17.86
N PHE A 487 10.31 10.87 -18.12
CA PHE A 487 10.36 10.00 -19.30
C PHE A 487 10.27 10.76 -20.64
N PRO A 488 9.41 11.80 -20.81
CA PRO A 488 9.35 12.55 -22.07
C PRO A 488 10.65 13.30 -22.42
N SER A 489 11.33 13.88 -21.43
CA SER A 489 12.58 14.62 -21.66
C SER A 489 13.71 13.67 -22.05
N ILE A 490 13.83 12.53 -21.37
CA ILE A 490 14.81 11.48 -21.71
C ILE A 490 14.61 11.00 -23.14
N LEU A 491 13.38 10.68 -23.55
CA LEU A 491 13.10 10.22 -24.91
C LEU A 491 13.44 11.26 -25.97
N SER A 492 13.23 12.55 -25.70
CA SER A 492 13.55 13.61 -26.67
C SER A 492 15.05 13.78 -26.92
N GLY A 493 15.89 13.45 -25.92
CA GLY A 493 17.35 13.52 -26.04
C GLY A 493 17.99 12.22 -26.56
N LEU A 494 17.23 11.14 -26.69
CA LEU A 494 17.72 9.84 -27.11
C LEU A 494 17.85 9.74 -28.63
N VAL A 495 19.09 9.79 -29.13
CA VAL A 495 19.42 9.51 -30.53
C VAL A 495 19.81 8.03 -30.66
N THR A 496 18.83 7.13 -30.53
CA THR A 496 19.06 5.68 -30.72
C THR A 496 17.91 5.04 -31.48
N SER A 497 18.24 4.17 -32.42
CA SER A 497 17.29 3.38 -33.21
C SER A 497 16.95 2.03 -32.55
N ASN A 498 17.76 1.56 -31.59
CA ASN A 498 17.59 0.28 -30.91
C ASN A 498 17.24 0.49 -29.44
N LEU A 499 15.99 0.86 -29.18
CA LEU A 499 15.47 1.15 -27.84
C LEU A 499 14.52 0.03 -27.38
N THR A 500 14.84 -0.54 -26.22
CA THR A 500 13.99 -1.51 -25.52
C THR A 500 13.67 -0.97 -24.13
N ALA A 501 12.43 -1.17 -23.67
CA ALA A 501 12.01 -0.77 -22.34
C ALA A 501 11.60 -1.98 -21.51
N ILE A 502 12.00 -1.96 -20.24
CA ILE A 502 11.49 -2.85 -19.20
C ILE A 502 10.77 -1.96 -18.18
N VAL A 503 9.58 -2.38 -17.78
CA VAL A 503 8.79 -1.66 -16.77
C VAL A 503 8.38 -2.62 -15.66
N ASP A 504 8.71 -2.29 -14.41
CA ASP A 504 8.32 -3.03 -13.20
C ASP A 504 7.59 -2.10 -12.21
N PRO A 505 6.37 -1.66 -12.56
CA PRO A 505 5.64 -0.69 -11.76
C PRO A 505 5.11 -1.25 -10.43
N PRO A 506 4.75 -0.38 -9.48
CA PRO A 506 4.05 -0.78 -8.26
C PRO A 506 2.68 -1.42 -8.58
N ARG A 507 2.03 -2.00 -7.56
CA ARG A 507 0.72 -2.69 -7.67
C ARG A 507 -0.40 -1.92 -8.39
N ALA A 508 -0.33 -0.59 -8.45
CA ALA A 508 -1.30 0.25 -9.16
C ALA A 508 -1.11 0.27 -10.69
N GLY A 509 0.02 -0.25 -11.20
CA GLY A 509 0.44 -0.10 -12.58
C GLY A 509 1.13 1.24 -12.86
N LEU A 510 1.46 1.46 -14.13
CA LEU A 510 2.02 2.70 -14.65
C LEU A 510 0.99 3.82 -14.68
N HIS A 511 1.45 5.04 -14.39
CA HIS A 511 0.67 6.24 -14.61
C HIS A 511 0.36 6.41 -16.11
N SER A 512 -0.85 6.88 -16.44
CA SER A 512 -1.34 6.95 -17.83
C SER A 512 -0.44 7.77 -18.75
N LYS A 513 0.16 8.86 -18.24
CA LYS A 513 1.12 9.67 -18.99
C LYS A 513 2.37 8.89 -19.43
N VAL A 514 2.84 7.93 -18.62
CA VAL A 514 3.99 7.07 -18.97
C VAL A 514 3.61 6.13 -20.11
N VAL A 515 2.43 5.50 -20.03
CA VAL A 515 1.91 4.66 -21.12
C VAL A 515 1.79 5.44 -22.43
N LEU A 516 1.28 6.67 -22.38
CA LEU A 516 1.19 7.55 -23.55
C LEU A 516 2.57 7.95 -24.08
N ALA A 517 3.57 8.12 -23.22
CA ALA A 517 4.93 8.43 -23.65
C ALA A 517 5.61 7.23 -24.31
N ILE A 518 5.45 6.02 -23.77
CA ILE A 518 5.86 4.74 -24.40
C ILE A 518 5.24 4.61 -25.79
N ARG A 519 3.95 4.94 -25.92
CA ARG A 519 3.23 4.90 -27.20
C ARG A 519 3.80 5.87 -28.23
N ARG A 520 4.16 7.09 -27.82
CA ARG A 520 4.79 8.12 -28.67
C ARG A 520 6.25 7.80 -29.07
N ALA A 521 6.95 6.98 -28.30
CA ALA A 521 8.35 6.63 -28.58
C ALA A 521 8.46 5.68 -29.79
N GLU A 522 8.48 6.20 -31.00
CA GLU A 522 8.42 5.36 -32.22
C GLU A 522 9.57 4.36 -32.35
N HIS A 523 10.75 4.69 -31.82
CA HIS A 523 11.93 3.80 -31.77
C HIS A 523 11.82 2.70 -30.71
N LEU A 524 10.91 2.81 -29.75
CA LEU A 524 10.63 1.75 -28.79
C LEU A 524 9.79 0.67 -29.46
N LYS A 525 10.46 -0.40 -29.93
CA LYS A 525 9.82 -1.50 -30.65
C LYS A 525 9.43 -2.67 -29.75
N ARG A 526 10.14 -2.85 -28.63
CA ARG A 526 9.95 -3.94 -27.69
C ARG A 526 9.80 -3.43 -26.27
N LEU A 527 8.83 -3.98 -25.56
CA LEU A 527 8.49 -3.64 -24.18
C LEU A 527 8.29 -4.93 -23.38
N VAL A 528 9.06 -5.12 -22.32
CA VAL A 528 8.81 -6.16 -21.31
C VAL A 528 8.11 -5.51 -20.12
N TYR A 529 6.92 -5.98 -19.79
CA TYR A 529 6.14 -5.47 -18.67
C TYR A 529 6.08 -6.54 -17.58
N VAL A 530 6.57 -6.21 -16.39
CA VAL A 530 6.46 -7.03 -15.18
C VAL A 530 5.29 -6.52 -14.34
N ALA A 531 4.41 -7.40 -13.87
CA ALA A 531 3.23 -7.01 -13.12
C ALA A 531 2.93 -7.97 -11.97
N CYS A 532 3.08 -7.48 -10.74
CA CYS A 532 2.69 -8.18 -9.51
C CYS A 532 1.17 -8.28 -9.32
N ASN A 533 0.40 -7.44 -10.00
CA ASN A 533 -1.06 -7.46 -10.03
C ASN A 533 -1.57 -7.17 -11.44
N ALA A 534 -1.66 -8.22 -12.25
CA ALA A 534 -2.10 -8.10 -13.64
C ALA A 534 -3.54 -7.57 -13.79
N LYS A 535 -4.42 -7.78 -12.80
CA LYS A 535 -5.79 -7.22 -12.81
C LYS A 535 -5.78 -5.71 -12.67
N ALA A 536 -4.92 -5.16 -11.82
CA ALA A 536 -4.75 -3.71 -11.67
C ALA A 536 -4.05 -3.09 -12.89
N ALA A 537 -3.04 -3.77 -13.44
CA ALA A 537 -2.31 -3.33 -14.64
C ALA A 537 -3.12 -3.47 -15.95
N MET A 538 -4.30 -4.12 -15.93
CA MET A 538 -5.12 -4.37 -17.12
C MET A 538 -5.40 -3.12 -17.96
N THR A 539 -5.68 -1.98 -17.33
CA THR A 539 -5.88 -0.71 -18.04
C THR A 539 -4.63 -0.28 -18.81
N ASN A 540 -3.43 -0.49 -18.25
CA ASN A 540 -2.19 -0.20 -18.97
C ASN A 540 -2.02 -1.11 -20.19
N PHE A 541 -2.27 -2.42 -20.04
CA PHE A 541 -2.17 -3.36 -21.16
C PHE A 541 -3.12 -2.98 -22.31
N ILE A 542 -4.35 -2.58 -21.98
CA ILE A 542 -5.33 -2.09 -22.95
C ILE A 542 -4.84 -0.80 -23.62
N ASP A 543 -4.38 0.17 -22.84
CA ASP A 543 -3.91 1.46 -23.37
C ASP A 543 -2.67 1.30 -24.27
N LEU A 544 -1.77 0.36 -23.96
CA LEU A 544 -0.63 0.00 -24.81
C LEU A 544 -1.07 -0.59 -26.17
N CYS A 545 -2.18 -1.31 -26.20
CA CYS A 545 -2.70 -1.97 -27.41
C CYS A 545 -3.77 -1.16 -28.17
N ARG A 546 -4.26 -0.05 -27.60
CA ARG A 546 -5.37 0.75 -28.15
C ARG A 546 -5.07 1.33 -29.53
N ALA A 547 -6.06 1.43 -30.41
CA ALA A 547 -5.90 2.10 -31.70
C ALA A 547 -5.42 3.56 -31.54
N PRO A 548 -4.61 4.09 -32.47
CA PRO A 548 -4.24 5.50 -32.48
C PRO A 548 -5.48 6.41 -32.51
N SER A 549 -5.42 7.53 -31.80
CA SER A 549 -6.48 8.56 -31.75
C SER A 549 -5.88 9.91 -31.35
N ASN A 550 -6.69 10.97 -31.34
CA ASN A 550 -6.27 12.29 -30.86
C ASN A 550 -5.79 12.31 -29.39
N ARG A 551 -6.11 11.27 -28.60
CA ARG A 551 -5.65 11.13 -27.21
C ARG A 551 -4.49 10.17 -27.04
N VAL A 552 -4.29 9.26 -28.00
CA VAL A 552 -3.29 8.19 -27.94
C VAL A 552 -2.54 8.17 -29.27
N HIS A 553 -1.36 8.79 -29.28
CA HIS A 553 -0.52 8.89 -30.47
C HIS A 553 0.44 7.70 -30.58
N GLY A 554 0.95 7.46 -31.79
CA GLY A 554 1.90 6.37 -32.09
C GLY A 554 1.23 5.01 -32.29
N ALA A 555 1.92 4.14 -33.04
CA ALA A 555 1.43 2.80 -33.35
C ALA A 555 1.20 1.94 -32.08
N PRO A 556 0.18 1.06 -32.05
CA PRO A 556 -0.08 0.19 -30.92
C PRO A 556 0.98 -0.89 -30.75
N PHE A 557 1.05 -1.42 -29.52
CA PHE A 557 1.72 -2.67 -29.23
C PHE A 557 0.75 -3.84 -29.34
N ARG A 558 1.29 -5.05 -29.46
CA ARG A 558 0.55 -6.31 -29.33
C ARG A 558 1.27 -7.24 -28.36
N PRO A 559 0.55 -8.00 -27.52
CA PRO A 559 1.13 -9.09 -26.74
C PRO A 559 1.74 -10.14 -27.68
N VAL A 560 2.96 -10.58 -27.39
CA VAL A 560 3.67 -11.61 -28.16
C VAL A 560 3.72 -12.93 -27.40
N LYS A 561 3.98 -12.87 -26.09
CA LYS A 561 3.95 -14.02 -25.19
C LYS A 561 3.88 -13.54 -23.74
N ALA A 562 3.43 -14.42 -22.86
CA ALA A 562 3.38 -14.16 -21.42
C ALA A 562 3.95 -15.33 -20.63
N LEU A 563 4.42 -15.05 -19.41
CA LEU A 563 4.95 -16.02 -18.47
C LEU A 563 4.62 -15.54 -17.06
N ALA A 564 4.33 -16.47 -16.15
CA ALA A 564 4.31 -16.15 -14.72
C ALA A 564 5.56 -16.70 -14.02
N VAL A 565 6.04 -15.97 -13.02
CA VAL A 565 7.06 -16.44 -12.09
C VAL A 565 6.45 -16.50 -10.70
N ASP A 566 6.58 -17.64 -10.04
CA ASP A 566 6.15 -17.77 -8.65
C ASP A 566 7.14 -17.11 -7.70
N LEU A 567 6.95 -15.81 -7.46
CA LEU A 567 7.74 -15.07 -6.48
C LEU A 567 7.26 -15.29 -5.03
N PHE A 568 6.01 -15.78 -4.86
CA PHE A 568 5.33 -15.90 -3.57
C PHE A 568 4.68 -17.28 -3.38
N PRO A 569 5.49 -18.34 -3.17
CA PRO A 569 4.99 -19.66 -2.81
C PRO A 569 3.99 -19.61 -1.64
N GLN A 570 3.04 -20.55 -1.62
CA GLN A 570 1.97 -20.65 -0.61
C GLN A 570 0.96 -19.48 -0.59
N THR A 571 1.01 -18.58 -1.57
CA THR A 571 0.01 -17.53 -1.79
C THR A 571 -0.54 -17.61 -3.21
N MET A 572 -1.62 -16.89 -3.53
CA MET A 572 -2.10 -16.74 -4.91
C MET A 572 -1.32 -15.70 -5.74
N HIS A 573 -0.34 -15.01 -5.14
CA HIS A 573 0.44 -13.99 -5.84
C HIS A 573 1.51 -14.61 -6.75
N PHE A 574 1.78 -13.93 -7.87
CA PHE A 574 2.81 -14.25 -8.85
C PHE A 574 3.22 -12.95 -9.57
N GLU A 575 4.37 -12.97 -10.24
CA GLU A 575 4.80 -11.90 -11.13
C GLU A 575 4.48 -12.29 -12.58
N LEU A 576 3.65 -11.51 -13.27
CA LEU A 576 3.37 -11.70 -14.70
C LEU A 576 4.40 -10.93 -15.53
N VAL A 577 5.08 -11.63 -16.43
CA VAL A 577 5.91 -11.03 -17.49
C VAL A 577 5.12 -11.06 -18.79
N LEU A 578 4.90 -9.90 -19.40
CA LEU A 578 4.25 -9.76 -20.69
C LEU A 578 5.22 -9.11 -21.69
N LEU A 579 5.55 -9.83 -22.75
CA LEU A 579 6.30 -9.28 -23.87
C LEU A 579 5.33 -8.61 -24.84
N LEU A 580 5.55 -7.33 -25.11
CA LEU A 580 4.80 -6.56 -26.09
C LEU A 580 5.73 -6.05 -27.19
N GLU A 581 5.29 -6.18 -28.44
CA GLU A 581 6.01 -5.63 -29.60
C GLU A 581 5.11 -4.66 -30.36
N ARG A 582 5.72 -3.61 -30.92
CA ARG A 582 4.99 -2.63 -31.73
C ARG A 582 4.46 -3.29 -33.00
N VAL A 583 3.22 -3.03 -33.35
CA VAL A 583 2.62 -3.55 -34.60
C VAL A 583 3.41 -3.03 -35.80
N GLY A 584 3.74 -3.93 -36.73
CA GLY A 584 4.61 -3.64 -37.89
C GLY A 584 6.11 -3.85 -37.62
N TYR A 585 6.49 -4.24 -36.40
CA TYR A 585 7.82 -4.75 -36.12
C TYR A 585 7.87 -6.27 -36.40
N GLU A 586 8.80 -6.70 -37.25
CA GLU A 586 9.12 -8.10 -37.49
C GLU A 586 10.39 -8.44 -36.70
N SER A 587 10.22 -9.06 -35.54
CA SER A 587 11.33 -9.69 -34.84
C SER A 587 11.78 -10.92 -35.63
N LYS A 588 13.09 -11.06 -35.90
CA LYS A 588 13.62 -12.33 -36.44
C LYS A 588 13.37 -13.43 -35.39
N PRO A 589 12.79 -14.59 -35.76
CA PRO A 589 12.70 -15.70 -34.83
C PRO A 589 14.11 -16.14 -34.41
N PRO A 590 14.29 -16.69 -33.20
CA PRO A 590 15.57 -17.27 -32.81
C PRO A 590 15.91 -18.40 -33.80
N GLU A 591 17.14 -18.39 -34.32
CA GLU A 591 17.64 -19.50 -35.13
C GLU A 591 17.65 -20.76 -34.27
N ASP A 592 16.88 -21.77 -34.67
CA ASP A 592 16.93 -23.10 -34.08
C ASP A 592 18.34 -23.66 -34.28
N SER A 593 19.14 -23.70 -33.22
CA SER A 593 20.42 -24.38 -33.18
C SER A 593 20.20 -25.89 -33.13
N GLY A 594 19.95 -26.53 -34.28
CA GLY A 594 20.08 -27.98 -34.36
C GLY A 594 19.35 -28.68 -35.50
N SER A 595 19.99 -28.75 -36.67
CA SER A 595 20.29 -30.04 -37.31
C SER A 595 21.05 -29.79 -38.61
N GLN A 596 22.38 -29.80 -38.55
CA GLN A 596 23.21 -30.06 -39.73
C GLN A 596 22.91 -31.49 -40.19
N HIS A 597 22.00 -31.66 -41.15
CA HIS A 597 22.02 -32.83 -42.00
C HIS A 597 23.22 -32.70 -42.94
N GLN A 598 24.31 -33.40 -42.58
CA GLN A 598 25.34 -33.77 -43.54
C GLN A 598 24.69 -34.59 -44.65
N GLN A 599 24.56 -33.98 -45.82
CA GLN A 599 24.40 -34.72 -47.07
C GLN A 599 25.70 -35.48 -47.32
N GLN A 600 25.68 -36.80 -47.09
CA GLN A 600 26.64 -37.70 -47.72
C GLN A 600 26.31 -37.77 -49.21
N GLN A 601 27.23 -37.28 -50.05
CA GLN A 601 27.27 -37.65 -51.47
C GLN A 601 27.73 -39.11 -51.59
N PRO A 602 27.12 -39.92 -52.47
CA PRO A 602 27.66 -41.24 -52.80
C PRO A 602 28.83 -41.07 -53.77
N GLY A 603 30.02 -41.49 -53.34
CA GLY A 603 31.19 -41.59 -54.20
C GLY A 603 31.02 -42.70 -55.23
N SER A 604 31.29 -42.36 -56.49
CA SER A 604 31.73 -43.26 -57.55
C SER A 604 33.19 -42.93 -57.87
#